data_AF-A0A1H7W5F3-F1
#
_entry.id   AF-A0A1H7W5F3-F1
#
_cell.length_a   1.000
_cell.length_b   1.000
_cell.length_c   1.000
_cell.angle_alpha   90.00
_cell.angle_beta   90.00
_cell.angle_gamma   90.00
#
_symmetry.space_group_name_H-M   'P 1'
#
loop_
_entity.id
_entity.type
_entity.pdbx_description
1 polymer ?
#
loop_
_entity_poly.entity_id
_entity_poly.type
_entity_poly.pdbx_seq_one_letter_code
_entity_poly.pdbx_strand_id
1 'polypeptide(L)'
;MLWPRDTEVSTVAEVVGMSPAAQVAVSKPLDERRLWLQQAVDARPFDVLVARFVASGCVEAGVECDASRALDFLLKEEGDNAAVQLMAFVDAQRRHDAAAERRYWKAAAMADRYDAGMVAFSGLLADAVDGFVAPRAESDSQDRAQRNGEWAAASSDPAQSGLTTAMSVWAGSALPAFAPVTRQCAQAKVREDAERLEECKAIFALMAHHADDLVSKSIALRMMMRLTEGTPQELAWREEQRQLRWLMAQAMQLQHEGVVPLSQFVEWSLRDGELVANQRLLDIANVPQTAPAGWQPQSLSEAVMSTSG
;
A
#
# COMPACT_ATOMS: atom_id res chain seq x y z
N MET A 1 27.67 -7.10 -19.70
CA MET A 1 26.84 -7.14 -20.93
C MET A 1 25.79 -6.06 -20.75
N LEU A 2 26.12 -4.82 -21.14
CA LEU A 2 25.87 -4.19 -22.45
C LEU A 2 24.37 -3.88 -22.64
N TRP A 3 23.98 -2.69 -22.19
CA TRP A 3 22.91 -1.91 -22.83
C TRP A 3 23.54 -0.65 -23.44
N PRO A 4 23.19 -0.25 -24.68
CA PRO A 4 23.83 0.86 -25.34
C PRO A 4 23.32 2.21 -24.83
N ARG A 5 24.25 3.15 -24.71
CA ARG A 5 24.00 4.60 -24.63
C ARG A 5 23.75 5.15 -26.04
N ASP A 6 22.86 6.14 -26.08
CA ASP A 6 22.69 7.19 -27.08
C ASP A 6 22.47 6.79 -28.54
N THR A 7 21.25 7.01 -29.03
CA THR A 7 21.01 7.50 -30.39
C THR A 7 19.87 8.53 -30.39
N GLU A 8 20.28 9.78 -30.55
CA GLU A 8 19.69 10.80 -31.42
C GLU A 8 18.19 11.13 -31.27
N VAL A 9 17.97 12.30 -30.66
CA VAL A 9 16.80 13.14 -30.84
C VAL A 9 16.69 13.54 -32.32
N SER A 10 15.90 12.79 -33.09
CA SER A 10 15.44 13.24 -34.40
C SER A 10 14.08 13.90 -34.23
N THR A 11 14.06 15.21 -34.38
CA THR A 11 12.88 16.08 -34.36
C THR A 11 11.84 15.65 -35.38
N VAL A 12 10.72 15.10 -34.91
CA VAL A 12 9.48 15.02 -35.70
C VAL A 12 8.76 16.37 -35.55
N ALA A 13 9.26 17.39 -36.24
CA ALA A 13 8.63 18.72 -36.29
C ALA A 13 8.37 19.22 -37.72
N GLU A 14 8.59 18.38 -38.74
CA GLU A 14 8.45 18.77 -40.15
C GLU A 14 7.48 17.88 -40.94
N VAL A 15 6.30 17.59 -40.39
CA VAL A 15 5.13 17.29 -41.25
C VAL A 15 3.90 17.79 -40.49
N VAL A 16 3.05 18.55 -41.17
CA VAL A 16 1.84 19.24 -40.68
C VAL A 16 2.13 20.64 -40.11
N GLY A 17 1.86 21.66 -40.92
CA GLY A 17 1.89 23.07 -40.53
C GLY A 17 0.93 23.37 -39.39
N MET A 18 1.44 23.30 -38.16
CA MET A 18 0.79 23.81 -36.96
C MET A 18 1.42 25.15 -36.58
N SER A 19 0.56 26.12 -36.28
CA SER A 19 0.92 27.48 -35.88
C SER A 19 1.82 27.47 -34.62
N PRO A 20 2.83 28.38 -34.51
CA PRO A 20 3.78 28.42 -33.39
C PRO A 20 3.15 28.73 -32.01
N ALA A 21 1.85 29.04 -31.98
CA ALA A 21 1.09 29.21 -30.74
C ALA A 21 0.74 27.89 -30.02
N ALA A 22 0.95 26.72 -30.65
CA ALA A 22 0.63 25.42 -30.06
C ALA A 22 1.84 24.69 -29.43
N GLN A 23 3.04 25.29 -29.44
CA GLN A 23 4.25 24.71 -28.83
C GLN A 23 4.49 25.18 -27.37
N VAL A 24 3.58 25.98 -26.82
CA VAL A 24 3.62 26.37 -25.41
C VAL A 24 2.68 25.44 -24.64
N ALA A 25 3.24 24.65 -23.72
CA ALA A 25 2.56 23.84 -22.66
C ALA A 25 2.54 22.31 -22.78
N VAL A 26 3.65 21.66 -23.14
CA VAL A 26 3.84 20.22 -22.83
C VAL A 26 4.94 19.98 -21.76
N SER A 27 5.73 20.99 -21.41
CA SER A 27 6.85 20.87 -20.45
C SER A 27 6.58 21.38 -19.01
N LYS A 28 5.45 22.04 -18.73
CA LYS A 28 5.16 22.67 -17.42
C LYS A 28 4.65 21.79 -16.25
N PRO A 29 3.97 20.63 -16.44
CA PRO A 29 3.30 19.95 -15.32
C PRO A 29 4.21 19.26 -14.30
N LEU A 30 5.47 18.96 -14.65
CA LEU A 30 6.41 18.28 -13.76
C LEU A 30 7.08 19.26 -12.78
N ASP A 31 7.39 20.47 -13.22
CA ASP A 31 8.06 21.48 -12.40
C ASP A 31 7.15 22.05 -11.30
N GLU A 32 5.86 22.27 -11.60
CA GLU A 32 4.90 22.77 -10.60
C GLU A 32 4.60 21.71 -9.53
N ARG A 33 4.43 20.43 -9.91
CA ARG A 33 4.23 19.34 -8.96
C ARG A 33 5.42 19.16 -8.03
N ARG A 34 6.64 19.20 -8.57
CA ARG A 34 7.88 19.14 -7.78
C ARG A 34 7.96 20.32 -6.80
N LEU A 35 7.64 21.53 -7.25
CA LEU A 35 7.67 22.72 -6.42
C LEU A 35 6.68 22.62 -5.24
N TRP A 36 5.45 22.19 -5.49
CA TRP A 36 4.44 22.03 -4.42
C TRP A 36 4.82 20.94 -3.43
N LEU A 37 5.36 19.81 -3.92
CA LEU A 37 5.80 18.75 -3.04
C LEU A 37 7.01 19.15 -2.20
N GLN A 38 7.96 19.92 -2.78
CA GLN A 38 9.06 20.50 -2.02
C GLN A 38 8.56 21.44 -0.92
N GLN A 39 7.64 22.36 -1.25
CA GLN A 39 7.06 23.28 -0.28
C GLN A 39 6.31 22.55 0.85
N ALA A 40 5.61 21.46 0.54
CA ALA A 40 4.91 20.65 1.53
C ALA A 40 5.89 19.97 2.50
N VAL A 41 6.97 19.38 1.99
CA VAL A 41 8.04 18.76 2.81
C VAL A 41 8.72 19.81 3.69
N ASP A 42 9.06 20.97 3.12
CA ASP A 42 9.76 22.04 3.84
C ASP A 42 8.89 22.69 4.93
N ALA A 43 7.56 22.74 4.73
CA ALA A 43 6.64 23.33 5.69
C ALA A 43 6.44 22.48 6.95
N ARG A 44 6.60 21.16 6.85
CA ARG A 44 6.31 20.20 7.93
C ARG A 44 7.38 19.10 8.06
N PRO A 45 8.66 19.43 8.20
CA PRO A 45 9.75 18.45 8.20
C PRO A 45 9.77 17.52 9.43
N PHE A 46 9.00 17.84 10.48
CA PHE A 46 8.87 17.08 11.72
C PHE A 46 7.44 16.58 11.96
N ASP A 47 6.65 16.44 10.89
CA ASP A 47 5.41 15.68 10.93
C ASP A 47 5.73 14.20 10.67
N VAL A 48 5.09 13.29 11.40
CA VAL A 48 5.37 11.84 11.32
C VAL A 48 5.04 11.28 9.94
N LEU A 49 3.93 11.69 9.32
CA LEU A 49 3.54 11.20 7.99
C LEU A 49 4.47 11.74 6.91
N VAL A 50 4.85 13.03 7.00
CA VAL A 50 5.84 13.62 6.10
C VAL A 50 7.18 12.92 6.24
N ALA A 51 7.63 12.65 7.47
CA ALA A 51 8.88 11.94 7.70
C ALA A 51 8.85 10.50 7.18
N ARG A 52 7.73 9.77 7.32
CA ARG A 52 7.55 8.42 6.73
C ARG A 52 7.61 8.45 5.20
N PHE A 53 6.99 9.45 4.58
CA PHE A 53 7.10 9.68 3.13
C PHE A 53 8.55 9.95 2.70
N VAL A 54 9.22 10.89 3.38
CA VAL A 54 10.59 11.30 3.08
C VAL A 54 11.58 10.15 3.25
N ALA A 55 11.45 9.37 4.33
CA ALA A 55 12.32 8.24 4.63
C ALA A 55 12.09 7.04 3.68
N SER A 56 10.89 6.90 3.12
CA SER A 56 10.59 5.87 2.10
C SER A 56 11.25 6.17 0.75
N GLY A 57 11.56 7.44 0.48
CA GLY A 57 12.43 7.88 -0.61
C GLY A 57 11.79 8.95 -1.50
N CYS A 58 12.50 10.07 -1.72
CA CYS A 58 12.00 11.19 -2.52
C CYS A 58 12.60 11.26 -3.94
N VAL A 59 13.54 10.38 -4.27
CA VAL A 59 14.25 10.41 -5.57
C VAL A 59 13.28 10.18 -6.72
N GLU A 60 12.34 9.24 -6.58
CA GLU A 60 11.30 8.99 -7.59
C GLU A 60 10.28 10.14 -7.67
N ALA A 61 10.11 10.88 -6.58
CA ALA A 61 9.26 12.07 -6.52
C ALA A 61 9.95 13.34 -7.03
N GLY A 62 11.26 13.28 -7.33
CA GLY A 62 12.03 14.42 -7.82
C GLY A 62 12.23 15.53 -6.80
N VAL A 63 12.10 15.26 -5.50
CA VAL A 63 12.18 16.27 -4.43
C VAL A 63 13.52 16.16 -3.71
N GLU A 64 14.09 17.31 -3.33
CA GLU A 64 15.29 17.34 -2.48
C GLU A 64 14.87 17.07 -1.04
N CYS A 65 15.33 15.95 -0.49
CA CYS A 65 14.98 15.57 0.87
C CYS A 65 16.14 14.87 1.59
N ASP A 66 16.15 15.03 2.90
CA ASP A 66 17.10 14.37 3.80
C ASP A 66 16.43 13.14 4.42
N ALA A 67 16.47 12.02 3.69
CA ALA A 67 15.89 10.75 4.12
C ALA A 67 16.50 10.23 5.43
N SER A 68 17.81 10.48 5.65
CA SER A 68 18.49 10.07 6.87
C SER A 68 17.99 10.85 8.08
N ARG A 69 17.83 12.17 7.96
CA ARG A 69 17.28 13.01 9.03
C ARG A 69 15.82 12.67 9.33
N ALA A 70 15.01 12.37 8.32
CA ALA A 70 13.63 11.94 8.52
C ALA A 70 13.57 10.59 9.27
N LEU A 71 14.42 9.64 8.90
CA LEU A 71 14.52 8.35 9.58
C LEU A 71 15.00 8.51 11.03
N ASP A 72 15.98 9.37 11.30
CA ASP A 72 16.45 9.66 12.67
C ASP A 72 15.33 10.27 13.53
N PHE A 73 14.52 11.15 12.95
CA PHE A 73 13.33 11.69 13.61
C PHE A 73 12.31 10.58 13.92
N LEU A 74 11.99 9.71 12.96
CA LEU A 74 11.06 8.60 13.17
C LEU A 74 11.58 7.63 14.24
N LEU A 75 12.87 7.30 14.24
CA LEU A 75 13.46 6.42 15.26
C LEU A 75 13.39 7.01 16.67
N LYS A 76 13.36 8.34 16.77
CA LYS A 76 13.19 9.05 18.04
C LYS A 76 11.73 9.08 18.51
N GLU A 77 10.80 9.40 17.62
CA GLU A 77 9.38 9.56 17.97
C GLU A 77 8.63 8.21 18.02
N GLU A 78 9.07 7.23 17.24
CA GLU A 78 8.41 5.94 17.03
C GLU A 78 9.38 4.75 17.09
N GLY A 79 10.40 4.85 17.95
CA GLY A 79 11.40 3.79 18.13
C GLY A 79 10.82 2.46 18.63
N ASP A 80 9.60 2.46 19.15
CA ASP A 80 8.83 1.29 19.59
C ASP A 80 8.04 0.61 18.44
N ASN A 81 7.99 1.23 17.25
CA ASN A 81 7.24 0.74 16.10
C ASN A 81 8.14 -0.11 15.19
N ALA A 82 7.78 -1.39 15.02
CA ALA A 82 8.48 -2.32 14.15
C ALA A 82 8.60 -1.81 12.71
N ALA A 83 7.60 -1.11 12.17
CA ALA A 83 7.65 -0.60 10.81
C ALA A 83 8.81 0.40 10.61
N VAL A 84 9.05 1.28 11.59
CA VAL A 84 10.16 2.25 11.58
C VAL A 84 11.51 1.54 11.73
N GLN A 85 11.59 0.54 12.61
CA GLN A 85 12.79 -0.28 12.77
C GLN A 85 13.13 -1.04 11.47
N LEU A 86 12.12 -1.58 10.78
CA LEU A 86 12.31 -2.26 9.50
C LEU A 86 12.73 -1.31 8.38
N MET A 87 12.22 -0.07 8.38
CA MET A 87 12.70 0.98 7.46
C MET A 87 14.18 1.28 7.71
N ALA A 88 14.59 1.40 8.97
CA ALA A 88 15.98 1.62 9.36
C ALA A 88 16.89 0.45 9.03
N PHE A 89 16.39 -0.78 9.14
CA PHE A 89 17.07 -1.98 8.67
C PHE A 89 17.34 -1.93 7.16
N VAL A 90 16.36 -1.54 6.34
CA VAL A 90 16.53 -1.44 4.89
C VAL A 90 17.50 -0.31 4.51
N ASP A 91 17.44 0.83 5.19
CA ASP A 91 18.43 1.89 5.03
C ASP A 91 19.85 1.39 5.36
N ALA A 92 20.02 0.68 6.48
CA ALA A 92 21.31 0.08 6.85
C ALA A 92 21.82 -0.92 5.80
N GLN A 93 20.93 -1.72 5.21
CA GLN A 93 21.28 -2.62 4.09
C GLN A 93 21.77 -1.85 2.86
N ARG A 94 21.10 -0.74 2.50
CA ARG A 94 21.52 0.12 1.38
C ARG A 94 22.89 0.77 1.64
N ARG A 95 23.19 1.11 2.90
CA ARG A 95 24.48 1.67 3.32
C ARG A 95 25.55 0.61 3.58
N HIS A 96 25.23 -0.68 3.43
CA HIS A 96 26.11 -1.81 3.75
C HIS A 96 26.62 -1.78 5.22
N ASP A 97 25.83 -1.25 6.14
CA ASP A 97 26.15 -1.18 7.57
C ASP A 97 25.60 -2.40 8.31
N ALA A 98 26.41 -3.46 8.37
CA ALA A 98 26.02 -4.71 8.99
C ALA A 98 25.76 -4.59 10.51
N ALA A 99 26.36 -3.62 11.19
CA ALA A 99 26.14 -3.42 12.62
C ALA A 99 24.77 -2.76 12.86
N ALA A 100 24.44 -1.73 12.09
CA ALA A 100 23.13 -1.09 12.13
C ALA A 100 22.02 -2.06 11.67
N GLU A 101 22.26 -2.86 10.63
CA GLU A 101 21.32 -3.87 10.15
C GLU A 101 20.90 -4.83 11.28
N ARG A 102 21.88 -5.44 11.98
CA ARG A 102 21.60 -6.34 13.11
C ARG A 102 20.86 -5.64 14.24
N ARG A 103 21.25 -4.40 14.55
CA ARG A 103 20.63 -3.61 15.63
C ARG A 103 19.15 -3.35 15.34
N TYR A 104 18.84 -2.83 14.16
CA TYR A 104 17.46 -2.47 13.79
C TYR A 104 16.58 -3.70 13.58
N TRP A 105 17.14 -4.80 13.07
CA TRP A 105 16.40 -6.06 13.00
C TRP A 105 15.99 -6.57 14.39
N LYS A 106 16.94 -6.59 15.33
CA LYS A 106 16.66 -7.03 16.70
C LYS A 106 15.66 -6.11 17.39
N ALA A 107 15.77 -4.79 17.17
CA ALA A 107 14.80 -3.83 17.66
C ALA A 107 13.40 -4.05 17.07
N ALA A 108 13.29 -4.36 15.78
CA ALA A 108 12.01 -4.71 15.16
C ALA A 108 11.37 -5.97 15.77
N ALA A 109 12.19 -6.99 16.09
CA ALA A 109 11.72 -8.21 16.75
C ALA A 109 11.31 -8.00 18.22
N MET A 110 11.77 -6.92 18.85
CA MET A 110 11.47 -6.55 20.24
C MET A 110 10.47 -5.39 20.34
N ALA A 111 9.91 -4.93 19.22
CA ALA A 111 9.00 -3.81 19.18
C ALA A 111 7.64 -4.15 19.82
N ASP A 112 6.97 -3.14 20.36
CA ASP A 112 5.69 -3.29 21.05
C ASP A 112 4.49 -3.14 20.09
N ARG A 113 4.70 -2.48 18.95
CA ARG A 113 3.65 -2.25 17.95
C ARG A 113 4.15 -2.32 16.52
N TYR A 114 3.22 -2.52 15.60
CA TYR A 114 3.43 -2.37 14.16
C TYR A 114 2.37 -1.43 13.60
N ASP A 115 2.82 -0.36 12.95
CA ASP A 115 1.97 0.58 12.24
C ASP A 115 2.74 1.10 11.02
N ALA A 116 2.29 0.74 9.82
CA ALA A 116 2.88 1.18 8.56
C ALA A 116 2.44 2.59 8.13
N GLY A 117 1.41 3.15 8.76
CA GLY A 117 0.87 4.50 8.51
C GLY A 117 -0.06 4.55 7.33
N MET A 118 -0.48 3.39 6.83
CA MET A 118 -1.30 3.28 5.63
C MET A 118 -2.65 3.93 5.84
N VAL A 119 -3.31 3.69 6.99
CA VAL A 119 -4.62 4.28 7.32
C VAL A 119 -4.53 5.79 7.51
N ALA A 120 -3.52 6.27 8.23
CA ALA A 120 -3.31 7.70 8.42
C ALA A 120 -3.01 8.42 7.09
N PHE A 121 -2.22 7.80 6.22
CA PHE A 121 -1.94 8.32 4.87
C PHE A 121 -3.19 8.32 3.99
N SER A 122 -3.95 7.23 3.96
CA SER A 122 -5.19 7.16 3.17
C SER A 122 -6.27 8.11 3.68
N GLY A 123 -6.35 8.32 5.00
CA GLY A 123 -7.27 9.30 5.60
C GLY A 123 -6.92 10.72 5.18
N LEU A 124 -5.63 11.06 5.16
CA LEU A 124 -5.15 12.35 4.65
C LEU A 124 -5.51 12.52 3.16
N LEU A 125 -5.39 11.47 2.36
CA LEU A 125 -5.79 11.52 0.95
C LEU A 125 -7.30 11.75 0.79
N ALA A 126 -8.13 11.13 1.65
CA ALA A 126 -9.57 11.36 1.67
C ALA A 126 -9.91 12.82 2.03
N ASP A 127 -9.20 13.42 2.99
CA ASP A 127 -9.36 14.83 3.35
C ASP A 127 -8.89 15.76 2.22
N ALA A 128 -7.80 15.42 1.53
CA ALA A 128 -7.23 16.23 0.45
C ALA A 128 -8.13 16.30 -0.79
N VAL A 129 -9.01 15.32 -0.99
CA VAL A 129 -9.98 15.28 -2.08
C VAL A 129 -11.38 15.70 -1.64
N ASP A 130 -11.57 16.13 -0.39
CA ASP A 130 -12.85 16.66 0.05
C ASP A 130 -13.19 17.94 -0.72
N GLY A 131 -14.42 18.01 -1.25
CA GLY A 131 -14.84 19.06 -2.17
C GLY A 131 -14.13 19.08 -3.53
N PHE A 132 -13.26 18.11 -3.85
CA PHE A 132 -12.65 18.02 -5.17
C PHE A 132 -13.71 17.68 -6.22
N VAL A 133 -13.81 18.53 -7.24
CA VAL A 133 -14.66 18.28 -8.40
C VAL A 133 -13.77 17.93 -9.58
N ALA A 134 -13.72 16.64 -9.93
CA ALA A 134 -13.01 16.22 -11.13
C ALA A 134 -13.62 16.89 -12.37
N PRO A 135 -12.81 17.31 -13.35
CA PRO A 135 -13.32 17.74 -14.65
C PRO A 135 -14.19 16.62 -15.24
N ARG A 136 -15.41 16.95 -15.68
CA ARG A 136 -16.28 15.96 -16.33
C ARG A 136 -15.58 15.40 -17.56
N ALA A 137 -15.44 14.09 -17.60
CA ALA A 137 -15.02 13.38 -18.80
C ALA A 137 -16.08 13.60 -19.92
N GLU A 138 -15.65 13.71 -21.17
CA GLU A 138 -16.56 13.84 -22.32
C GLU A 138 -17.48 12.61 -22.41
N SER A 139 -18.73 12.76 -22.85
CA SER A 139 -19.73 11.67 -22.85
C SER A 139 -19.23 10.37 -23.51
N ASP A 140 -18.48 10.50 -24.60
CA ASP A 140 -17.92 9.36 -25.34
C ASP A 140 -16.84 8.59 -24.57
N SER A 141 -16.20 9.23 -23.60
CA SER A 141 -15.22 8.62 -22.70
C SER A 141 -15.88 7.97 -21.49
N GLN A 142 -16.97 8.54 -20.98
CA GLN A 142 -17.80 7.94 -19.91
C GLN A 142 -18.46 6.64 -20.40
N ASP A 143 -19.04 6.66 -21.60
CA ASP A 143 -19.66 5.50 -22.22
C ASP A 143 -18.65 4.37 -22.48
N ARG A 144 -17.41 4.73 -22.84
CA ARG A 144 -16.33 3.76 -23.04
C ARG A 144 -15.86 3.17 -21.72
N ALA A 145 -15.66 4.02 -20.72
CA ALA A 145 -15.30 3.61 -19.37
C ALA A 145 -16.35 2.66 -18.77
N GLN A 146 -17.64 2.98 -18.94
CA GLN A 146 -18.73 2.12 -18.48
C GLN A 146 -18.76 0.76 -19.19
N ARG A 147 -18.55 0.73 -20.52
CA ARG A 147 -18.45 -0.52 -21.28
C ARG A 147 -17.23 -1.36 -20.90
N ASN A 148 -16.14 -0.73 -20.48
CA ASN A 148 -14.90 -1.39 -20.07
C ASN A 148 -14.87 -1.79 -18.58
N GLY A 149 -15.90 -1.44 -17.80
CA GLY A 149 -15.89 -1.64 -16.35
C GLY A 149 -14.96 -0.69 -15.58
N GLU A 150 -14.52 0.39 -16.22
CA GLU A 150 -13.69 1.45 -15.63
C GLU A 150 -14.58 2.42 -14.83
N TRP A 151 -15.15 1.93 -13.74
CA TRP A 151 -16.08 2.64 -12.85
C TRP A 151 -15.59 4.03 -12.40
N ALA A 152 -14.27 4.20 -12.26
CA ALA A 152 -13.58 5.45 -11.93
C ALA A 152 -13.85 6.58 -12.94
N ALA A 153 -13.83 6.25 -14.24
CA ALA A 153 -14.01 7.21 -15.33
C ALA A 153 -15.47 7.34 -15.78
N ALA A 154 -16.34 6.43 -15.33
CA ALA A 154 -17.77 6.41 -15.66
C ALA A 154 -18.64 7.21 -14.67
N SER A 155 -18.15 7.56 -13.47
CA SER A 155 -18.96 8.30 -12.50
C SER A 155 -19.08 9.78 -12.87
N SER A 156 -20.30 10.30 -12.75
CA SER A 156 -20.61 11.73 -12.84
C SER A 156 -20.73 12.40 -11.46
N ASP A 157 -20.55 11.64 -10.38
CA ASP A 157 -20.56 12.12 -9.00
C ASP A 157 -19.17 12.66 -8.62
N PRO A 158 -19.02 13.98 -8.39
CA PRO A 158 -17.75 14.59 -8.00
C PRO A 158 -17.11 13.96 -6.75
N ALA A 159 -17.93 13.59 -5.75
CA ALA A 159 -17.44 12.98 -4.51
C ALA A 159 -16.82 11.61 -4.78
N GLN A 160 -17.43 10.83 -5.69
CA GLN A 160 -16.89 9.56 -6.12
C GLN A 160 -15.58 9.72 -6.89
N SER A 161 -15.47 10.71 -7.80
CA SER A 161 -14.23 10.97 -8.53
C SER A 161 -13.06 11.36 -7.62
N GLY A 162 -13.31 12.17 -6.58
CA GLY A 162 -12.30 12.52 -5.57
C GLY A 162 -11.81 11.29 -4.81
N LEU A 163 -12.71 10.52 -4.23
CA LEU A 163 -12.38 9.30 -3.48
C LEU A 163 -11.69 8.24 -4.34
N THR A 164 -12.08 8.08 -5.60
CA THR A 164 -11.38 7.17 -6.52
C THR A 164 -9.97 7.66 -6.85
N THR A 165 -9.75 8.98 -6.94
CA THR A 165 -8.41 9.55 -7.11
C THR A 165 -7.56 9.27 -5.88
N ALA A 166 -8.08 9.50 -4.67
CA ALA A 166 -7.40 9.19 -3.42
C ALA A 166 -7.03 7.70 -3.32
N MET A 167 -7.98 6.80 -3.63
CA MET A 167 -7.75 5.36 -3.68
C MET A 167 -6.67 4.97 -4.70
N SER A 168 -6.62 5.62 -5.87
CA SER A 168 -5.61 5.35 -6.89
C SER A 168 -4.21 5.78 -6.44
N VAL A 169 -4.11 6.94 -5.78
CA VAL A 169 -2.84 7.41 -5.19
C VAL A 169 -2.38 6.47 -4.07
N TRP A 170 -3.30 6.05 -3.20
CA TRP A 170 -3.03 5.07 -2.15
C TRP A 170 -2.55 3.74 -2.73
N ALA A 171 -3.23 3.19 -3.74
CA ALA A 171 -2.85 1.94 -4.37
C ALA A 171 -1.50 2.00 -5.10
N GLY A 172 -1.13 3.19 -5.59
CA GLY A 172 0.17 3.46 -6.20
C GLY A 172 1.29 3.76 -5.19
N SER A 173 0.98 3.89 -3.91
CA SER A 173 2.00 4.16 -2.88
C SER A 173 2.90 2.94 -2.68
N ALA A 174 4.17 3.20 -2.40
CA ALA A 174 5.13 2.14 -2.17
C ALA A 174 4.70 1.32 -0.95
N LEU A 175 4.45 0.03 -1.16
CA LEU A 175 4.26 -0.89 -0.05
C LEU A 175 5.50 -0.84 0.86
N PRO A 176 5.32 -0.97 2.20
CA PRO A 176 6.43 -1.16 3.12
C PRO A 176 7.39 -2.22 2.60
N ALA A 177 8.66 -2.15 3.02
CA ALA A 177 9.73 -2.97 2.47
C ALA A 177 9.64 -4.48 2.84
N PHE A 178 8.57 -5.15 2.43
CA PHE A 178 8.31 -6.56 2.69
C PHE A 178 9.30 -7.46 1.96
N ALA A 179 9.73 -7.08 0.76
CA ALA A 179 10.65 -7.90 -0.03
C ALA A 179 11.99 -8.19 0.68
N PRO A 180 12.74 -7.19 1.20
CA PRO A 180 13.96 -7.47 1.96
C PRO A 180 13.68 -8.29 3.24
N VAL A 181 12.62 -7.98 3.98
CA VAL A 181 12.27 -8.68 5.23
C VAL A 181 11.89 -10.15 4.98
N THR A 182 11.02 -10.41 4.01
CA THR A 182 10.61 -11.78 3.64
C THR A 182 11.78 -12.59 3.10
N ARG A 183 12.67 -12.00 2.30
CA ARG A 183 13.91 -12.68 1.85
C ARG A 183 14.84 -13.02 3.01
N GLN A 184 15.05 -12.10 3.95
CA GLN A 184 15.88 -12.34 5.14
C GLN A 184 15.37 -13.55 5.92
N CYS A 185 14.05 -13.63 6.12
CA CYS A 185 13.44 -14.73 6.87
C CYS A 185 13.42 -16.06 6.11
N ALA A 186 13.23 -16.03 4.79
CA ALA A 186 13.39 -17.23 3.97
C ALA A 186 14.83 -17.77 4.06
N GLN A 187 15.83 -16.89 4.02
CA GLN A 187 17.24 -17.30 4.15
C GLN A 187 17.55 -17.84 5.55
N ALA A 188 16.97 -17.28 6.61
CA ALA A 188 17.13 -17.78 7.98
C ALA A 188 16.68 -19.25 8.10
N LYS A 189 15.52 -19.59 7.53
CA LYS A 189 15.02 -20.97 7.48
C LYS A 189 15.97 -21.90 6.70
N VAL A 190 16.47 -21.46 5.53
CA VAL A 190 17.38 -22.25 4.69
C VAL A 190 18.75 -22.46 5.37
N ARG A 191 19.22 -21.49 6.14
CA ARG A 191 20.52 -21.56 6.85
C ARG A 191 20.44 -22.20 8.23
N GLU A 192 19.24 -22.61 8.66
CA GLU A 192 18.98 -23.15 10.00
C GLU A 192 19.43 -22.20 11.13
N ASP A 193 19.33 -20.89 10.90
CA ASP A 193 19.65 -19.87 11.90
C ASP A 193 18.47 -19.71 12.88
N ALA A 194 18.54 -20.44 13.99
CA ALA A 194 17.46 -20.51 14.97
C ALA A 194 17.14 -19.15 15.62
N GLU A 195 18.15 -18.35 15.96
CA GLU A 195 17.94 -17.02 16.55
C GLU A 195 17.23 -16.10 15.56
N ARG A 196 17.72 -16.05 14.31
CA ARG A 196 17.08 -15.24 13.26
C ARG A 196 15.67 -15.72 12.94
N LEU A 197 15.42 -17.03 12.99
CA LEU A 197 14.10 -17.60 12.75
C LEU A 197 13.09 -17.17 13.82
N GLU A 198 13.49 -17.14 15.09
CA GLU A 198 12.64 -16.64 16.17
C GLU A 198 12.38 -15.14 16.05
N GLU A 199 13.40 -14.34 15.69
CA GLU A 199 13.20 -12.91 15.40
C GLU A 199 12.22 -12.69 14.23
N CYS A 200 12.31 -13.50 13.18
CA CYS A 200 11.38 -13.49 12.06
C CYS A 200 9.94 -13.79 12.49
N LYS A 201 9.75 -14.82 13.33
CA LYS A 201 8.44 -15.16 13.88
C LYS A 201 7.89 -14.01 14.74
N ALA A 202 8.71 -13.38 15.57
CA ALA A 202 8.30 -12.25 16.39
C ALA A 202 7.80 -11.07 15.53
N ILE A 203 8.56 -10.68 14.51
CA ILE A 203 8.20 -9.58 13.60
C ILE A 203 6.87 -9.87 12.88
N PHE A 204 6.73 -11.06 12.28
CA PHE A 204 5.52 -11.38 11.52
C PHE A 204 4.31 -11.68 12.40
N ALA A 205 4.49 -12.20 13.62
CA ALA A 205 3.40 -12.34 14.58
C ALA A 205 2.88 -10.96 15.02
N LEU A 206 3.78 -10.02 15.34
CA LEU A 206 3.41 -8.65 15.69
C LEU A 206 2.63 -7.98 14.55
N MET A 207 3.14 -8.11 13.32
CA MET A 207 2.48 -7.58 12.12
C MET A 207 1.11 -8.21 11.87
N ALA A 208 0.95 -9.53 12.04
CA ALA A 208 -0.33 -10.21 11.85
C ALA A 208 -1.41 -9.71 12.84
N HIS A 209 -1.01 -9.40 14.06
CA HIS A 209 -1.92 -8.95 15.10
C HIS A 209 -2.22 -7.44 15.05
N HIS A 210 -1.21 -6.61 14.74
CA HIS A 210 -1.32 -5.15 14.89
C HIS A 210 -1.54 -4.39 13.57
N ALA A 211 -1.28 -5.02 12.41
CA ALA A 211 -1.50 -4.35 11.12
C ALA A 211 -2.98 -3.97 10.93
N ASP A 212 -3.18 -2.71 10.56
CA ASP A 212 -4.45 -2.08 10.23
C ASP A 212 -4.78 -2.14 8.73
N ASP A 213 -3.78 -2.39 7.89
CA ASP A 213 -3.93 -2.61 6.45
C ASP A 213 -3.97 -4.10 6.04
N LEU A 214 -4.73 -4.38 4.97
CA LEU A 214 -4.97 -5.74 4.51
C LEU A 214 -3.71 -6.42 3.96
N VAL A 215 -2.82 -5.64 3.33
CA VAL A 215 -1.61 -6.15 2.67
C VAL A 215 -0.61 -6.67 3.69
N SER A 216 -0.28 -5.86 4.70
CA SER A 216 0.59 -6.22 5.83
C SER A 216 0.08 -7.47 6.52
N LYS A 217 -1.21 -7.50 6.89
CA LYS A 217 -1.81 -8.64 7.58
C LYS A 217 -1.78 -9.92 6.74
N SER A 218 -2.09 -9.82 5.45
CA SER A 218 -2.05 -10.95 4.51
C SER A 218 -0.64 -11.48 4.25
N ILE A 219 0.37 -10.62 4.23
CA ILE A 219 1.77 -11.05 4.11
C ILE A 219 2.22 -11.73 5.40
N ALA A 220 1.94 -11.12 6.55
CA ALA A 220 2.32 -11.62 7.86
C ALA A 220 1.77 -13.03 8.14
N LEU A 221 0.47 -13.26 7.92
CA LEU A 221 -0.15 -14.57 8.13
C LEU A 221 0.45 -15.65 7.22
N ARG A 222 0.69 -15.34 5.93
CA ARG A 222 1.36 -16.25 5.00
C ARG A 222 2.79 -16.58 5.44
N MET A 223 3.51 -15.59 5.97
CA MET A 223 4.86 -15.80 6.48
C MET A 223 4.85 -16.64 7.75
N MET A 224 3.95 -16.37 8.70
CA MET A 224 3.83 -17.19 9.91
C MET A 224 3.55 -18.66 9.58
N MET A 225 2.58 -18.93 8.70
CA MET A 225 2.31 -20.31 8.24
C MET A 225 3.56 -21.00 7.67
N ARG A 226 4.40 -20.29 6.88
CA ARG A 226 5.64 -20.84 6.32
C ARG A 226 6.74 -21.04 7.37
N LEU A 227 6.86 -20.12 8.33
CA LEU A 227 7.90 -20.14 9.36
C LEU A 227 7.58 -21.15 10.47
N THR A 228 6.31 -21.51 10.65
CA THR A 228 5.85 -22.49 11.64
C THR A 228 5.45 -23.83 11.02
N GLU A 229 5.74 -24.05 9.74
CA GLU A 229 5.40 -25.27 9.02
C GLU A 229 5.84 -26.54 9.77
N GLY A 230 4.93 -27.50 9.92
CA GLY A 230 5.19 -28.76 10.62
C GLY A 230 5.21 -28.65 12.15
N THR A 231 4.90 -27.47 12.70
CA THR A 231 4.79 -27.24 14.15
C THR A 231 3.32 -27.10 14.58
N PRO A 232 2.98 -27.33 15.86
CA PRO A 232 1.63 -27.10 16.37
C PRO A 232 1.11 -25.67 16.16
N GLN A 233 2.00 -24.67 16.10
CA GLN A 233 1.63 -23.27 15.91
C GLN A 233 1.06 -23.00 14.51
N GLU A 234 1.40 -23.82 13.51
CA GLU A 234 0.90 -23.66 12.14
C GLU A 234 -0.63 -23.68 12.07
N LEU A 235 -1.27 -24.51 12.90
CA LEU A 235 -2.73 -24.65 12.90
C LEU A 235 -3.43 -23.36 13.34
N ALA A 236 -2.87 -22.65 14.33
CA ALA A 236 -3.41 -21.37 14.78
C ALA A 236 -3.30 -20.30 13.68
N TRP A 237 -2.12 -20.17 13.05
CA TRP A 237 -1.91 -19.22 11.96
C TRP A 237 -2.75 -19.53 10.73
N ARG A 238 -2.97 -20.81 10.43
CA ARG A 238 -3.86 -21.27 9.36
C ARG A 238 -5.31 -20.87 9.65
N GLU A 239 -5.74 -20.96 10.90
CA GLU A 239 -7.07 -20.54 11.31
C GLU A 239 -7.23 -19.02 11.17
N GLU A 240 -6.27 -18.21 11.62
CA GLU A 240 -6.31 -16.76 11.41
C GLU A 240 -6.34 -16.38 9.93
N GLN A 241 -5.55 -17.07 9.09
CA GLN A 241 -5.58 -16.89 7.65
C GLN A 241 -6.95 -17.25 7.04
N ARG A 242 -7.63 -18.27 7.57
CA ARG A 242 -8.99 -18.65 7.16
C ARG A 242 -9.99 -17.56 7.53
N GLN A 243 -9.90 -17.00 8.73
CA GLN A 243 -10.75 -15.89 9.17
C GLN A 243 -10.57 -14.65 8.30
N LEU A 244 -9.32 -14.27 7.99
CA LEU A 244 -9.06 -13.13 7.10
C LEU A 244 -9.64 -13.35 5.70
N ARG A 245 -9.48 -14.57 5.14
CA ARG A 245 -10.02 -14.89 3.80
C ARG A 245 -11.54 -14.87 3.77
N TRP A 246 -12.19 -15.29 4.84
CA TRP A 246 -13.65 -15.20 4.95
C TRP A 246 -14.10 -13.75 4.90
N LEU A 247 -13.50 -12.89 5.74
CA LEU A 247 -13.81 -11.46 5.78
C LEU A 247 -13.67 -10.83 4.39
N MET A 248 -12.56 -11.09 3.70
CA MET A 248 -12.32 -10.58 2.35
C MET A 248 -13.34 -11.11 1.33
N ALA A 249 -13.62 -12.41 1.34
CA ALA A 249 -14.52 -13.04 0.37
C ALA A 249 -15.96 -12.52 0.52
N GLN A 250 -16.44 -12.43 1.76
CA GLN A 250 -17.78 -11.89 2.04
C GLN A 250 -17.86 -10.41 1.69
N ALA A 251 -16.87 -9.60 2.09
CA ALA A 251 -16.89 -8.17 1.78
C ALA A 251 -16.88 -7.92 0.27
N MET A 252 -16.05 -8.63 -0.49
CA MET A 252 -16.00 -8.52 -1.94
C MET A 252 -17.35 -8.89 -2.59
N GLN A 253 -18.01 -9.94 -2.11
CA GLN A 253 -19.34 -10.31 -2.59
C GLN A 253 -20.38 -9.21 -2.29
N LEU A 254 -20.41 -8.69 -1.06
CA LEU A 254 -21.37 -7.66 -0.66
C LEU A 254 -21.14 -6.31 -1.37
N GLN A 255 -19.88 -5.99 -1.71
CA GLN A 255 -19.55 -4.85 -2.56
C GLN A 255 -20.12 -5.02 -3.97
N HIS A 256 -20.00 -6.22 -4.54
CA HIS A 256 -20.56 -6.54 -5.86
C HIS A 256 -22.09 -6.47 -5.87
N GLU A 257 -22.73 -6.93 -4.79
CA GLU A 257 -24.18 -6.85 -4.57
C GLU A 257 -24.67 -5.42 -4.31
N GLY A 258 -23.76 -4.46 -4.04
CA GLY A 258 -24.09 -3.06 -3.84
C GLY A 258 -24.84 -2.81 -2.53
N VAL A 259 -24.57 -3.57 -1.48
CA VAL A 259 -25.20 -3.42 -0.14
C VAL A 259 -25.04 -2.00 0.41
N VAL A 260 -23.92 -1.35 0.09
CA VAL A 260 -23.67 0.06 0.33
C VAL A 260 -23.17 0.72 -0.96
N PRO A 261 -23.37 2.05 -1.14
CA PRO A 261 -22.74 2.78 -2.23
C PRO A 261 -21.21 2.60 -2.20
N LEU A 262 -20.61 2.37 -3.36
CA LEU A 262 -19.17 2.13 -3.46
C LEU A 262 -18.33 3.31 -2.94
N SER A 263 -18.79 4.55 -3.15
CA SER A 263 -18.15 5.74 -2.57
C SER A 263 -18.08 5.70 -1.05
N GLN A 264 -19.16 5.24 -0.39
CA GLN A 264 -19.20 5.08 1.06
C GLN A 264 -18.24 3.98 1.55
N PHE A 265 -18.17 2.84 0.85
CA PHE A 265 -17.20 1.79 1.19
C PHE A 265 -15.75 2.26 1.02
N VAL A 266 -15.45 2.99 -0.07
CA VAL A 266 -14.14 3.56 -0.33
C VAL A 266 -13.76 4.57 0.74
N GLU A 267 -14.70 5.43 1.15
CA GLU A 267 -14.46 6.38 2.24
C GLU A 267 -14.10 5.68 3.55
N TRP A 268 -14.85 4.64 3.95
CA TRP A 268 -14.50 3.84 5.13
C TRP A 268 -13.12 3.20 4.99
N SER A 269 -12.80 2.65 3.83
CA SER A 269 -11.52 1.99 3.59
C SER A 269 -10.34 2.97 3.70
N LEU A 270 -10.51 4.19 3.20
CA LEU A 270 -9.48 5.23 3.28
C LEU A 270 -9.35 5.79 4.71
N ARG A 271 -10.45 6.01 5.43
CA ARG A 271 -10.42 6.67 6.74
C ARG A 271 -10.14 5.71 7.90
N ASP A 272 -10.74 4.53 7.85
CA ASP A 272 -10.74 3.57 8.97
C ASP A 272 -9.89 2.32 8.67
N GLY A 273 -9.46 2.14 7.42
CA GLY A 273 -8.71 0.98 6.95
C GLY A 273 -9.61 -0.12 6.36
N GLU A 274 -9.06 -0.87 5.40
CA GLU A 274 -9.77 -1.91 4.64
C GLU A 274 -10.37 -3.00 5.55
N LEU A 275 -9.67 -3.37 6.63
CA LEU A 275 -10.16 -4.40 7.56
C LEU A 275 -11.42 -3.95 8.30
N VAL A 276 -11.43 -2.70 8.79
CA VAL A 276 -12.57 -2.11 9.49
C VAL A 276 -13.73 -1.89 8.53
N ALA A 277 -13.46 -1.40 7.32
CA ALA A 277 -14.47 -1.23 6.28
C ALA A 277 -15.16 -2.54 5.90
N ASN A 278 -14.38 -3.63 5.77
CA ASN A 278 -14.93 -4.96 5.50
C ASN A 278 -15.80 -5.46 6.65
N GLN A 279 -15.34 -5.33 7.90
CA GLN A 279 -16.12 -5.76 9.08
C GLN A 279 -17.44 -5.00 9.16
N ARG A 280 -17.39 -3.67 8.98
CA ARG A 280 -18.58 -2.82 8.96
C ARG A 280 -19.58 -3.23 7.88
N LEU A 281 -19.10 -3.61 6.69
CA LEU A 281 -19.96 -4.08 5.60
C LEU A 281 -20.68 -5.38 5.96
N LEU A 282 -19.98 -6.34 6.58
CA LEU A 282 -20.58 -7.59 7.05
C LEU A 282 -21.62 -7.33 8.14
N ASP A 283 -21.35 -6.41 9.08
CA ASP A 283 -22.30 -6.04 10.14
C ASP A 283 -23.60 -5.48 9.57
N ILE A 284 -23.51 -4.56 8.59
CA ILE A 284 -24.68 -3.98 7.91
C ILE A 284 -25.48 -5.06 7.20
N ALA A 285 -24.81 -6.01 6.56
CA ALA A 285 -25.43 -7.12 5.85
C ALA A 285 -25.92 -8.26 6.78
N ASN A 286 -25.69 -8.17 8.10
CA ASN A 286 -25.91 -9.25 9.06
C ASN A 286 -25.22 -10.57 8.69
N VAL A 287 -24.05 -10.48 8.05
CA VAL A 287 -23.19 -11.62 7.73
C VAL A 287 -22.26 -11.90 8.92
N PRO A 288 -22.08 -13.16 9.35
CA PRO A 288 -21.16 -13.47 10.44
C PRO A 288 -19.74 -12.95 10.19
N GLN A 289 -19.14 -12.29 11.19
CA GLN A 289 -17.77 -11.77 11.12
C GLN A 289 -16.70 -12.87 11.03
N THR A 290 -17.03 -14.08 11.49
CA THR A 290 -16.13 -15.22 11.52
C THR A 290 -16.56 -16.31 10.55
N ALA A 291 -15.57 -16.95 9.95
CA ALA A 291 -15.76 -18.07 9.04
C ALA A 291 -16.48 -19.24 9.75
N PRO A 292 -17.61 -19.73 9.22
CA PRO A 292 -18.31 -20.90 9.75
C PRO A 292 -17.39 -22.13 9.87
N ALA A 293 -17.72 -23.05 10.78
CA ALA A 293 -16.98 -24.30 10.92
C ALA A 293 -16.95 -25.06 9.58
N GLY A 294 -15.77 -25.52 9.18
CA GLY A 294 -15.57 -26.24 7.92
C GLY A 294 -15.56 -25.37 6.65
N TRP A 295 -15.81 -24.06 6.75
CA TRP A 295 -15.64 -23.17 5.59
C TRP A 295 -14.18 -23.15 5.15
N GLN A 296 -13.97 -23.34 3.86
CA GLN A 296 -12.67 -23.21 3.21
C GLN A 296 -12.78 -22.15 2.12
N PRO A 297 -11.73 -21.32 1.93
CA PRO A 297 -11.70 -20.37 0.83
C PRO A 297 -11.74 -21.15 -0.49
N GLN A 298 -12.75 -20.87 -1.32
CA GLN A 298 -12.72 -21.29 -2.72
C GLN A 298 -11.45 -20.68 -3.35
N SER A 299 -10.81 -21.41 -4.27
CA SER A 299 -9.67 -20.83 -4.96
C SER A 299 -10.14 -19.55 -5.67
N LEU A 300 -9.43 -18.43 -5.53
CA LEU A 300 -9.78 -17.18 -6.22
C LEU A 300 -9.85 -17.38 -7.76
N SER A 301 -9.27 -18.46 -8.28
CA SER A 301 -9.39 -18.90 -9.67
C SER A 301 -10.75 -19.50 -10.05
N GLU A 302 -11.51 -20.09 -9.12
CA GLU A 302 -12.82 -20.69 -9.43
C GLU A 302 -13.95 -19.67 -9.44
N ALA A 303 -13.84 -18.59 -8.66
CA ALA A 303 -14.87 -17.54 -8.61
C ALA A 303 -14.99 -16.74 -9.93
N VAL A 304 -13.91 -16.62 -10.71
CA VAL A 304 -13.90 -15.91 -12.00
C VAL A 304 -14.40 -16.79 -13.16
N MET A 305 -14.34 -18.13 -13.02
CA MET A 305 -14.80 -19.06 -14.06
C MET A 305 -16.28 -19.46 -13.91
N SER A 306 -16.89 -19.24 -12.75
CA SER A 306 -18.30 -19.56 -12.51
C SER A 306 -19.29 -18.51 -13.05
N THR A 307 -18.82 -17.34 -13.51
CA THR A 307 -19.66 -16.28 -14.11
C THR A 307 -19.67 -16.31 -15.65
N SER A 308 -19.15 -17.37 -16.27
CA SER A 308 -19.14 -17.56 -17.73
C SER A 308 -20.03 -18.72 -18.21
N GLY A 309 -21.03 -19.12 -17.40
CA GLY A 309 -22.00 -20.17 -17.73
C GLY A 309 -23.36 -19.63 -18.13
#